data_AF-A0A520EDJ3-F1
#
_entry.id   AF-A0A520EDJ3-F1
#
_cell.length_a   1.000
_cell.length_b   1.000
_cell.length_c   1.000
_cell.angle_alpha   90.00
_cell.angle_beta   90.00
_cell.angle_gamma   90.00
#
_symmetry.space_group_name_H-M   'P 1'
#
loop_
_entity.id
_entity.type
_entity.pdbx_description
1 polymer ?
#
loop_
_entity_poly.entity_id
_entity_poly.type
_entity_poly.pdbx_seq_one_letter_code
_entity_poly.pdbx_strand_id
1 'polypeptide(L)'
;MTAPFDTNSPDLVSWVESANAPEAPFPIQNLPYGRFRRNASDPWSIGVAIGNQVLDVHGAGLAQSSEMLHWLTLGRSQRQAQRQAMSLALQHGNEDRARIKPWLVPMTEVELGLPCEIRNYSDFFIGIHHASNTGRLSRPNTPLLPNYRWVPIGYHGRASSIQVSGRDFARPKGQVKPAGAEVPSMQPSDRLDFELEMGIFIGRGNE
;
A
#
# COMPACT_ATOMS: atom_id res chain seq x y z
N MET A 1 -11.15 -21.78 28.81
CA MET A 1 -11.25 -20.60 27.92
C MET A 1 -10.53 -20.96 26.64
N THR A 2 -11.23 -21.01 25.51
CA THR A 2 -10.59 -21.20 24.20
C THR A 2 -9.70 -20.01 23.90
N ALA A 3 -8.51 -20.25 23.34
CA ALA A 3 -7.63 -19.18 22.89
C ALA A 3 -8.37 -18.29 21.88
N PRO A 4 -8.16 -16.96 21.88
CA PRO A 4 -8.76 -16.08 20.89
C PRO A 4 -8.33 -16.52 19.48
N PHE A 5 -9.26 -16.46 18.52
CA PHE A 5 -8.98 -16.79 17.13
C PHE A 5 -7.84 -15.92 16.59
N ASP A 6 -6.70 -16.56 16.29
CA ASP A 6 -5.50 -15.90 15.81
C ASP A 6 -5.46 -15.90 14.28
N THR A 7 -5.78 -14.75 13.68
CA THR A 7 -5.79 -14.55 12.22
C THR A 7 -4.40 -14.70 11.58
N ASN A 8 -3.34 -14.73 12.38
CA ASN A 8 -1.95 -14.84 11.90
C ASN A 8 -1.36 -16.24 12.12
N SER A 9 -2.17 -17.20 12.60
CA SER A 9 -1.71 -18.57 12.78
C SER A 9 -1.23 -19.14 11.42
N PRO A 10 -0.02 -19.72 11.36
CA PRO A 10 0.52 -20.29 10.11
C PRO A 10 -0.27 -21.51 9.65
N ASP A 11 -1.03 -22.15 10.54
CA ASP A 11 -1.83 -23.34 10.23
C ASP A 11 -3.22 -22.99 9.65
N LEU A 12 -3.57 -21.69 9.58
CA LEU A 12 -4.80 -21.27 8.92
C LEU A 12 -4.73 -21.51 7.41
N VAL A 13 -5.74 -22.21 6.90
CA VAL A 13 -5.90 -22.55 5.48
C VAL A 13 -7.19 -21.93 4.97
N SER A 14 -7.19 -21.40 3.74
CA SER A 14 -8.39 -20.89 3.09
C SER A 14 -9.09 -21.95 2.25
N TRP A 15 -10.42 -21.83 2.10
CA TRP A 15 -11.11 -22.55 1.01
C TRP A 15 -10.86 -21.94 -0.37
N VAL A 16 -10.20 -20.79 -0.46
CA VAL A 16 -9.65 -20.23 -1.70
C VAL A 16 -8.30 -20.91 -1.97
N GLU A 17 -8.31 -21.96 -2.80
CA GLU A 17 -7.15 -22.85 -3.01
C GLU A 17 -5.87 -22.10 -3.41
N SER A 18 -5.97 -21.10 -4.29
CA SER A 18 -4.83 -20.30 -4.73
C SER A 18 -4.12 -19.53 -3.62
N ALA A 19 -4.77 -19.34 -2.46
CA ALA A 19 -4.18 -18.67 -1.30
C ALA A 19 -3.28 -19.57 -0.46
N ASN A 20 -3.32 -20.89 -0.69
CA ASN A 20 -2.61 -21.88 0.13
C ASN A 20 -1.28 -22.32 -0.50
N ALA A 21 -0.90 -21.77 -1.66
CA ALA A 21 0.39 -22.07 -2.26
C ALA A 21 1.53 -21.47 -1.41
N PRO A 22 2.69 -22.14 -1.26
CA PRO A 22 3.78 -21.68 -0.38
C PRO A 22 4.25 -20.24 -0.64
N GLU A 23 4.28 -19.85 -1.91
CA GLU A 23 4.72 -18.52 -2.38
C GLU A 23 3.54 -17.60 -2.74
N ALA A 24 2.32 -17.93 -2.28
CA ALA A 24 1.17 -17.08 -2.53
C ALA A 24 1.39 -15.72 -1.86
N PRO A 25 1.34 -14.58 -2.59
CA PRO A 25 1.55 -13.25 -1.99
C PRO A 25 0.40 -12.83 -1.06
N PHE A 26 -0.78 -13.45 -1.23
CA PHE A 26 -2.00 -13.10 -0.51
C PHE A 26 -2.60 -14.33 0.20
N PRO A 27 -1.90 -14.92 1.18
CA PRO A 27 -2.46 -16.00 1.97
C PRO A 27 -3.53 -15.46 2.94
N ILE A 28 -4.27 -16.35 3.60
CA ILE A 28 -5.31 -15.96 4.57
C ILE A 28 -4.77 -15.19 5.78
N GLN A 29 -3.46 -15.27 6.03
CA GLN A 29 -2.74 -14.51 7.06
C GLN A 29 -2.44 -13.07 6.63
N ASN A 30 -2.52 -12.73 5.34
CA ASN A 30 -2.22 -11.37 4.87
C ASN A 30 -3.49 -10.50 4.88
N LEU A 31 -4.45 -10.79 4.01
CA LEU A 31 -5.71 -10.05 3.82
C LEU A 31 -5.53 -8.51 3.69
N PRO A 32 -4.71 -8.02 2.73
CA PRO A 32 -4.51 -6.59 2.55
C PRO A 32 -5.74 -5.94 1.90
N TYR A 33 -5.96 -4.66 2.21
CA TYR A 33 -7.07 -3.88 1.69
C TYR A 33 -6.64 -3.09 0.45
N GLY A 34 -7.49 -3.09 -0.57
CA GLY A 34 -7.30 -2.28 -1.77
C GLY A 34 -8.60 -1.66 -2.25
N ARG A 35 -8.52 -0.62 -3.08
CA ARG A 35 -9.66 -0.15 -3.85
C ARG A 35 -9.66 -0.84 -5.20
N PHE A 36 -10.83 -1.32 -5.61
CA PHE A 36 -11.00 -1.96 -6.90
C PHE A 36 -12.32 -1.57 -7.55
N ARG A 37 -12.43 -1.79 -8.86
CA ARG A 37 -13.69 -1.76 -9.62
C ARG A 37 -13.61 -2.80 -10.75
N ARG A 38 -14.76 -3.33 -11.18
CA ARG A 38 -14.81 -4.34 -12.26
C ARG A 38 -14.78 -3.68 -13.63
N ASN A 39 -15.49 -2.58 -13.78
CA ASN A 39 -15.52 -1.76 -14.99
C ASN A 39 -15.18 -0.31 -14.69
N ALA A 40 -14.73 0.43 -15.71
CA ALA A 40 -14.39 1.84 -15.56
C ALA A 40 -15.59 2.73 -15.13
N SER A 41 -16.82 2.30 -15.46
CA SER A 41 -18.07 2.95 -15.06
C SER A 41 -18.52 2.62 -13.65
N ASP A 42 -17.98 1.56 -13.04
CA ASP A 42 -18.39 1.14 -11.70
C ASP A 42 -17.79 2.07 -10.64
N PRO A 43 -18.53 2.33 -9.55
CA PRO A 43 -17.93 3.02 -8.41
C PRO A 43 -16.79 2.19 -7.83
N TRP A 44 -15.82 2.87 -7.23
CA TRP A 44 -14.78 2.19 -6.46
C TRP A 44 -15.40 1.49 -5.25
N SER A 45 -14.97 0.26 -4.98
CA SER A 45 -15.28 -0.49 -3.76
C SER A 45 -14.01 -0.90 -3.03
N ILE A 46 -14.15 -1.51 -1.85
CA ILE A 46 -13.05 -2.08 -1.08
C ILE A 46 -12.97 -3.57 -1.34
N GLY A 47 -11.77 -4.01 -1.67
CA GLY A 47 -11.43 -5.41 -1.89
C GLY A 47 -10.41 -5.89 -0.87
N VAL A 48 -10.49 -7.18 -0.53
CA VAL A 48 -9.43 -7.91 0.18
C VAL A 48 -8.79 -8.89 -0.78
N ALA A 49 -7.46 -8.82 -0.93
CA ALA A 49 -6.76 -9.83 -1.74
C ALA A 49 -6.68 -11.17 -1.00
N ILE A 50 -6.98 -12.26 -1.71
CA ILE A 50 -6.88 -13.64 -1.22
C ILE A 50 -6.52 -14.57 -2.40
N GLY A 51 -5.33 -15.16 -2.37
CA GLY A 51 -4.77 -15.91 -3.48
C GLY A 51 -4.68 -15.05 -4.75
N ASN A 52 -5.22 -15.52 -5.87
CA ASN A 52 -5.30 -14.76 -7.12
C ASN A 52 -6.63 -13.99 -7.27
N GLN A 53 -7.38 -13.80 -6.19
CA GLN A 53 -8.71 -13.20 -6.21
C GLN A 53 -8.77 -11.95 -5.31
N VAL A 54 -9.77 -11.12 -5.58
CA VAL A 54 -10.20 -10.01 -4.74
C VAL A 54 -11.59 -10.32 -4.22
N LEU A 55 -11.77 -10.27 -2.90
CA LEU A 55 -13.07 -10.37 -2.25
C LEU A 55 -13.69 -8.98 -2.13
N ASP A 56 -14.84 -8.77 -2.76
CA ASP A 56 -15.70 -7.60 -2.50
C ASP A 56 -16.32 -7.72 -1.10
N VAL A 57 -15.68 -7.09 -0.11
CA VAL A 57 -16.09 -7.24 1.30
C VAL A 57 -17.42 -6.55 1.60
N HIS A 58 -17.75 -5.49 0.86
CA HIS A 58 -19.04 -4.81 1.00
C HIS A 58 -20.16 -5.65 0.38
N GLY A 59 -19.97 -6.11 -0.85
CA GLY A 59 -20.92 -7.00 -1.51
C GLY A 59 -21.15 -8.31 -0.73
N ALA A 60 -20.08 -8.88 -0.17
CA ALA A 60 -20.16 -10.06 0.70
C ALA A 60 -20.84 -9.81 2.06
N GLY A 61 -21.27 -8.58 2.37
CA GLY A 61 -21.89 -8.23 3.64
C GLY A 61 -20.93 -8.33 4.84
N LEU A 62 -19.62 -8.30 4.59
CA LEU A 62 -18.59 -8.32 5.62
C LEU A 62 -18.23 -6.89 6.06
N ALA A 63 -18.52 -5.88 5.25
CA ALA A 63 -18.25 -4.46 5.49
C ALA A 63 -19.52 -3.65 5.60
N GLN A 64 -19.53 -2.64 6.48
CA GLN A 64 -20.62 -1.65 6.56
C GLN A 64 -20.52 -0.55 5.49
N SER A 65 -19.34 -0.39 4.88
CA SER A 65 -19.08 0.66 3.90
C SER A 65 -18.11 0.16 2.84
N SER A 66 -18.34 0.59 1.60
CA SER A 66 -17.46 0.44 0.44
C SER A 66 -16.41 1.57 0.33
N GLU A 67 -16.39 2.51 1.28
CA GLU A 67 -15.48 3.68 1.25
C GLU A 67 -14.20 3.40 2.03
N MET A 68 -13.04 3.35 1.35
CA MET A 68 -11.77 3.04 2.01
C MET A 68 -11.43 4.04 3.13
N LEU A 69 -11.85 5.29 3.00
CA LEU A 69 -11.64 6.30 4.04
C LEU A 69 -12.33 5.92 5.37
N HIS A 70 -13.51 5.31 5.31
CA HIS A 70 -14.19 4.80 6.50
C HIS A 70 -13.33 3.73 7.18
N TRP A 71 -12.73 2.83 6.40
CA TRP A 71 -11.89 1.75 6.90
C TRP A 71 -10.58 2.24 7.51
N LEU A 72 -9.93 3.21 6.87
CA LEU A 72 -8.70 3.82 7.37
C LEU A 72 -8.93 4.49 8.74
N THR A 73 -10.11 5.06 8.97
CA THR A 73 -10.44 5.79 10.21
C THR A 73 -10.95 4.90 11.35
N LEU A 74 -11.21 3.60 11.12
CA LEU A 74 -11.67 2.67 12.15
C LEU A 74 -10.74 2.65 13.38
N GLY A 75 -11.31 2.40 14.57
CA GLY A 75 -10.54 2.11 15.77
C GLY A 75 -9.81 0.75 15.69
N ARG A 76 -8.82 0.53 16.55
CA ARG A 76 -8.08 -0.74 16.61
C ARG A 76 -9.01 -1.94 16.79
N SER A 77 -9.96 -1.88 17.73
CA SER A 77 -10.91 -2.97 18.00
C SER A 77 -11.81 -3.27 16.80
N GLN A 78 -12.30 -2.23 16.12
CA GLN A 78 -13.10 -2.38 14.89
C GLN A 78 -12.29 -3.03 13.78
N ARG A 79 -11.04 -2.60 13.55
CA ARG A 79 -10.14 -3.24 12.56
C ARG A 79 -9.86 -4.70 12.89
N GLN A 80 -9.66 -5.03 14.17
CA GLN A 80 -9.45 -6.41 14.61
C GLN A 80 -10.68 -7.27 14.38
N ALA A 81 -11.87 -6.78 14.74
CA ALA A 81 -13.14 -7.48 14.51
C ALA A 81 -13.40 -7.70 13.01
N GLN A 82 -13.18 -6.67 12.20
CA GLN A 82 -13.29 -6.72 10.74
C GLN A 82 -12.36 -7.79 10.16
N ARG A 83 -11.08 -7.79 10.55
CA ARG A 83 -10.08 -8.78 10.12
C ARG A 83 -10.47 -10.21 10.53
N GLN A 84 -10.93 -10.39 11.77
CA GLN A 84 -11.39 -11.68 12.27
C GLN A 84 -12.59 -12.20 11.47
N ALA A 85 -13.59 -11.34 11.21
CA ALA A 85 -14.75 -11.72 10.41
C ALA A 85 -14.36 -12.17 8.99
N MET A 86 -13.44 -11.46 8.34
CA MET A 86 -12.97 -11.83 7.00
C MET A 86 -12.15 -13.12 7.00
N SER A 87 -11.27 -13.30 7.99
CA SER A 87 -10.46 -14.51 8.12
C SER A 87 -11.34 -15.74 8.41
N LEU A 88 -12.33 -15.63 9.30
CA LEU A 88 -13.31 -16.70 9.54
C LEU A 88 -14.12 -17.03 8.28
N ALA A 89 -14.61 -16.01 7.56
CA ALA A 89 -15.38 -16.20 6.32
C ALA A 89 -14.59 -16.92 5.22
N LEU A 90 -13.26 -16.74 5.20
CA LEU A 90 -12.35 -17.33 4.21
C LEU A 90 -11.71 -18.65 4.67
N GLN A 91 -11.87 -19.05 5.93
CA GLN A 91 -11.25 -20.23 6.53
C GLN A 91 -11.82 -21.53 5.96
N HIS A 92 -10.96 -22.50 5.65
CA HIS A 92 -11.37 -23.84 5.24
C HIS A 92 -12.38 -24.45 6.23
N GLY A 93 -13.44 -25.07 5.71
CA GLY A 93 -14.53 -25.63 6.52
C GLY A 93 -15.62 -24.62 6.92
N ASN A 94 -15.53 -23.35 6.51
CA ASN A 94 -16.61 -22.37 6.72
C ASN A 94 -17.88 -22.76 5.92
N GLU A 95 -19.01 -22.88 6.63
CA GLU A 95 -20.32 -23.29 6.07
C GLU A 95 -20.95 -22.21 5.18
N ASP A 96 -20.66 -20.93 5.42
CA ASP A 96 -21.15 -19.77 4.65
C ASP A 96 -20.40 -19.55 3.34
N ARG A 97 -19.48 -20.45 2.94
CA ARG A 97 -18.71 -20.34 1.68
C ARG A 97 -19.60 -20.02 0.47
N ALA A 98 -20.77 -20.64 0.36
CA ALA A 98 -21.69 -20.43 -0.75
C ALA A 98 -22.20 -18.98 -0.85
N ARG A 99 -22.33 -18.29 0.28
CA ARG A 99 -22.73 -16.88 0.36
C ARG A 99 -21.59 -15.93 -0.04
N ILE A 100 -20.35 -16.29 0.30
CA ILE A 100 -19.16 -15.45 0.05
C ILE A 100 -18.62 -15.63 -1.37
N LYS A 101 -18.62 -16.86 -1.90
CA LYS A 101 -18.02 -17.20 -3.20
C LYS A 101 -18.44 -16.30 -4.38
N PRO A 102 -19.71 -15.87 -4.54
CA PRO A 102 -20.12 -14.99 -5.64
C PRO A 102 -19.47 -13.59 -5.64
N TRP A 103 -18.87 -13.20 -4.51
CA TRP A 103 -18.23 -11.89 -4.32
C TRP A 103 -16.71 -11.94 -4.50
N LEU A 104 -16.16 -13.11 -4.79
CA LEU A 104 -14.78 -13.22 -5.25
C LEU A 104 -14.73 -12.96 -6.75
N VAL A 105 -13.77 -12.12 -7.15
CA VAL A 105 -13.47 -11.84 -8.55
C VAL A 105 -11.99 -12.13 -8.82
N PRO A 106 -11.63 -12.67 -10.00
CA PRO A 106 -10.23 -12.80 -10.38
C PRO A 106 -9.52 -11.44 -10.34
N MET A 107 -8.33 -11.40 -9.75
CA MET A 107 -7.57 -10.14 -9.65
C MET A 107 -7.19 -9.57 -11.02
N THR A 108 -7.12 -10.42 -12.05
CA THR A 108 -6.89 -10.04 -13.45
C THR A 108 -8.09 -9.38 -14.13
N GLU A 109 -9.27 -9.44 -13.51
CA GLU A 109 -10.53 -8.89 -14.05
C GLU A 109 -10.98 -7.60 -13.34
N VAL A 110 -10.11 -7.01 -12.51
CA VAL A 110 -10.40 -5.78 -11.80
C VAL A 110 -9.36 -4.70 -12.09
N GLU A 111 -9.81 -3.45 -12.06
CA GLU A 111 -8.90 -2.31 -11.99
C GLU A 111 -8.61 -2.00 -10.53
N LEU A 112 -7.34 -1.88 -10.17
CA LEU A 112 -6.89 -1.44 -8.85
C LEU A 112 -6.64 0.06 -8.84
N GLY A 113 -7.04 0.72 -7.75
CA GLY A 113 -6.89 2.16 -7.55
C GLY A 113 -5.99 2.50 -6.36
N LEU A 114 -5.66 3.79 -6.24
CA LEU A 114 -5.09 4.30 -4.99
C LEU A 114 -6.09 4.05 -3.84
N PRO A 115 -5.62 3.65 -2.66
CA PRO A 115 -6.50 3.30 -1.55
C PRO A 115 -7.32 4.50 -1.07
N CYS A 116 -6.85 5.74 -1.19
CA CYS A 116 -7.64 6.92 -0.89
C CYS A 116 -7.22 8.12 -1.74
N GLU A 117 -7.99 9.20 -1.66
CA GLU A 117 -7.52 10.50 -2.09
C GLU A 117 -6.40 10.96 -1.13
N ILE A 118 -5.20 11.13 -1.67
CA ILE A 118 -4.03 11.55 -0.90
C ILE A 118 -3.98 13.08 -0.92
N ARG A 119 -4.25 13.71 0.23
CA ARG A 119 -4.28 15.18 0.35
C ARG A 119 -2.91 15.76 0.67
N ASN A 120 -2.10 15.02 1.45
CA ASN A 120 -0.74 15.39 1.80
C ASN A 120 0.16 14.15 1.70
N TYR A 121 1.39 14.39 1.25
CA TYR A 121 2.43 13.38 1.17
C TYR A 121 3.69 13.94 1.84
N SER A 122 4.26 13.16 2.76
CA SER A 122 5.51 13.47 3.43
C SER A 122 6.48 12.36 3.15
N ASP A 123 7.67 12.73 2.68
CA ASP A 123 8.78 11.82 2.46
C ASP A 123 9.87 12.07 3.52
N PHE A 124 10.40 10.99 4.06
CA PHE A 124 11.34 10.98 5.18
C PHE A 124 12.70 10.43 4.76
N PHE A 125 13.74 11.13 5.15
CA PHE A 125 15.12 10.77 4.88
C PHE A 125 15.74 9.94 6.03
N ILE A 126 15.14 8.80 6.35
CA ILE A 126 15.43 8.04 7.59
C ILE A 126 16.29 6.77 7.40
N GLY A 127 16.65 6.43 6.15
CA GLY A 127 17.57 5.32 5.88
C GLY A 127 19.03 5.70 6.11
N ILE A 128 19.63 5.32 7.24
CA ILE A 128 20.98 5.77 7.62
C ILE A 128 22.06 5.39 6.61
N HIS A 129 21.96 4.21 6.00
CA HIS A 129 22.89 3.77 4.96
C HIS A 129 22.74 4.60 3.69
N HIS A 130 21.51 4.85 3.26
CA HIS A 130 21.21 5.74 2.14
C HIS A 130 21.75 7.15 2.40
N ALA A 131 21.44 7.74 3.56
CA ALA A 131 21.92 9.05 3.96
C ALA A 131 23.44 9.15 4.01
N SER A 132 24.11 8.11 4.52
CA SER A 132 25.57 8.05 4.57
C SER A 132 26.18 7.96 3.17
N ASN A 133 25.62 7.12 2.29
CA ASN A 133 26.12 6.93 0.93
C ASN A 133 25.99 8.22 0.12
N THR A 134 24.82 8.84 0.11
CA THR A 134 24.57 10.13 -0.55
C THR A 134 25.47 11.23 0.03
N GLY A 135 25.63 11.25 1.36
CA GLY A 135 26.52 12.18 2.06
C GLY A 135 27.97 12.07 1.61
N ARG A 136 28.51 10.85 1.44
CA ARG A 136 29.92 10.65 1.05
C ARG A 136 30.27 11.22 -0.32
N LEU A 137 29.31 11.36 -1.23
CA LEU A 137 29.52 11.95 -2.55
C LEU A 137 29.94 13.43 -2.48
N SER A 138 29.57 14.13 -1.40
CA SER A 138 29.87 15.56 -1.21
C SER A 138 30.69 15.86 0.06
N ARG A 139 30.59 15.02 1.09
CA ARG A 139 31.23 15.16 2.40
C ARG A 139 31.80 13.80 2.84
N PRO A 140 32.90 13.32 2.22
CA PRO A 140 33.41 11.97 2.45
C PRO A 140 33.78 11.68 3.92
N ASN A 141 34.27 12.69 4.65
CA ASN A 141 34.69 12.55 6.05
C ASN A 141 33.55 12.75 7.06
N THR A 142 32.50 13.48 6.68
CA THR A 142 31.35 13.80 7.54
C THR A 142 30.04 13.65 6.75
N PRO A 143 29.66 12.42 6.38
CA PRO A 143 28.57 12.20 5.43
C PRO A 143 27.20 12.60 5.99
N LEU A 144 27.00 12.39 7.29
CA LEU A 144 25.77 12.74 7.99
C LEU A 144 25.85 14.16 8.56
N LEU A 145 24.78 14.93 8.36
CA LEU A 145 24.64 16.24 8.99
C LEU A 145 24.34 16.08 10.50
N PRO A 146 24.70 17.06 11.35
CA PRO A 146 24.55 16.95 12.80
C PRO A 146 23.14 16.63 13.27
N ASN A 147 22.11 17.18 12.60
CA ASN A 147 20.70 17.00 12.96
C ASN A 147 20.13 15.61 12.64
N TYR A 148 20.79 14.82 11.78
CA TYR A 148 20.26 13.53 11.29
C TYR A 148 19.91 12.56 12.41
N ARG A 149 20.70 12.55 13.49
CA ARG A 149 20.51 11.63 14.63
C ARG A 149 19.44 12.09 15.63
N TRP A 150 18.92 13.31 15.46
CA TRP A 150 18.08 13.96 16.47
C TRP A 150 16.65 14.22 15.98
N VAL A 151 16.46 14.36 14.66
CA VAL A 151 15.15 14.61 14.06
C VAL A 151 15.03 13.72 12.81
N PRO A 152 13.90 13.02 12.61
CA PRO A 152 13.61 12.35 11.35
C PRO A 152 13.36 13.42 10.28
N ILE A 153 14.43 13.80 9.57
CA ILE A 153 14.36 14.81 8.52
C ILE A 153 13.37 14.33 7.46
N GLY A 154 12.49 15.22 7.04
CA GLY A 154 11.53 14.96 5.98
C GLY A 154 11.09 16.25 5.31
N TYR A 155 10.35 16.11 4.22
CA TYR A 155 9.87 17.22 3.42
C TYR A 155 8.48 16.93 2.86
N HIS A 156 7.78 17.98 2.42
CA HIS A 156 6.49 17.82 1.74
C HIS A 156 6.72 17.34 0.31
N GLY A 157 6.26 16.14 0.00
CA GLY A 157 6.21 15.65 -1.36
C GLY A 157 4.96 16.14 -2.10
N ARG A 158 4.82 15.77 -3.38
CA ARG A 158 3.70 16.18 -4.22
C ARG A 158 2.62 15.10 -4.30
N ALA A 159 1.55 15.26 -3.53
CA ALA A 159 0.45 14.30 -3.50
C ALA A 159 -0.24 14.11 -4.87
N SER A 160 -0.37 15.17 -5.67
CA SER A 160 -1.06 15.13 -6.97
C SER A 160 -0.41 14.23 -8.02
N SER A 161 0.84 13.81 -7.81
CA SER A 161 1.59 12.95 -8.73
C SER A 161 1.77 11.52 -8.22
N ILE A 162 1.18 11.16 -7.08
CA ILE A 162 1.17 9.77 -6.64
C ILE A 162 0.21 8.98 -7.54
N GLN A 163 0.68 7.85 -8.07
CA GLN A 163 -0.09 7.00 -8.96
C GLN A 163 -0.10 5.56 -8.44
N VAL A 164 -1.14 4.81 -8.83
CA VAL A 164 -1.20 3.36 -8.60
C VAL A 164 -0.14 2.67 -9.49
N SER A 165 0.33 1.50 -9.06
CA SER A 165 1.27 0.68 -9.81
C SER A 165 0.78 0.36 -11.24
N GLY A 166 1.71 0.16 -12.17
CA GLY A 166 1.42 -0.17 -13.57
C GLY A 166 1.14 1.03 -14.48
N ARG A 167 1.42 2.25 -14.01
CA ARG A 167 1.29 3.48 -14.81
C ARG A 167 2.66 3.94 -15.31
N ASP A 168 2.70 4.33 -16.58
CA ASP A 168 3.87 4.97 -17.17
C ASP A 168 3.94 6.45 -16.78
N PHE A 169 5.15 7.00 -16.74
CA PHE A 169 5.38 8.43 -16.58
C PHE A 169 6.41 8.94 -17.59
N ALA A 170 6.24 10.19 -18.02
CA ALA A 170 7.16 10.81 -18.96
C ALA A 170 8.49 11.15 -18.29
N ARG A 171 9.61 10.96 -18.99
CA ARG A 171 10.92 11.47 -18.56
C ARG A 171 10.82 12.99 -18.37
N PRO A 172 11.11 13.52 -17.16
CA PRO A 172 10.95 14.94 -16.90
C PRO A 172 11.96 15.75 -17.70
N LYS A 173 11.54 16.96 -18.10
CA LYS A 173 12.43 18.01 -18.62
C LYS A 173 12.55 19.10 -17.57
N GLY A 174 13.73 19.65 -17.41
CA GLY A 174 14.00 20.67 -16.40
C GLY A 174 15.24 21.49 -16.71
N GLN A 175 15.50 22.46 -15.84
CA GLN A 175 16.73 23.25 -15.90
C GLN A 175 17.90 22.42 -15.37
N VAL A 176 18.96 22.32 -16.17
CA VAL A 176 20.20 21.64 -15.82
C VAL A 176 21.36 22.62 -16.01
N LYS A 177 22.26 22.69 -15.03
CA LYS A 177 23.50 23.47 -15.12
C LYS A 177 24.70 22.52 -15.11
N PRO A 178 25.25 22.15 -16.28
CA PRO A 178 26.47 21.34 -16.36
C PRO A 178 27.66 22.00 -15.66
N ALA A 179 28.63 21.20 -15.23
CA ALA A 179 29.88 21.72 -14.67
C ALA A 179 30.59 22.62 -15.70
N GLY A 180 31.00 23.81 -15.26
CA GLY A 180 31.64 24.81 -16.13
C GLY A 180 30.70 25.67 -16.98
N ALA A 181 29.40 25.36 -17.05
CA ALA A 181 28.45 26.20 -17.78
C ALA A 181 28.16 27.51 -17.02
N GLU A 182 28.07 28.64 -17.73
CA GLU A 182 27.73 29.94 -17.13
C GLU A 182 26.24 30.01 -16.73
N VAL A 183 25.35 29.54 -17.62
CA VAL A 183 23.88 29.57 -17.44
C VAL A 183 23.27 28.16 -17.60
N PRO A 184 22.13 27.86 -16.94
CA PRO A 184 21.43 26.59 -17.12
C PRO A 184 20.75 26.49 -18.49
N SER A 185 20.45 25.26 -18.92
CA SER A 185 19.65 24.98 -20.12
C SER A 185 18.46 24.08 -19.79
N MET A 186 17.40 24.16 -20.59
CA MET A 186 16.22 23.29 -20.46
C MET A 186 16.45 22.02 -21.28
N GLN A 187 16.47 20.86 -20.63
CA GLN A 187 16.66 19.57 -21.31
C GLN A 187 15.96 18.41 -20.59
N PRO A 188 15.74 17.25 -21.24
CA PRO A 188 15.38 16.02 -20.55
C PRO A 188 16.39 15.65 -19.46
N SER A 189 15.93 15.01 -18.37
CA SER A 189 16.85 14.53 -17.33
C SER A 189 17.75 13.42 -17.86
N ASP A 190 19.08 13.60 -17.74
CA ASP A 190 20.10 12.57 -18.05
C ASP A 190 20.26 11.53 -16.93
N ARG A 191 19.78 11.84 -15.72
CA ARG A 191 19.98 11.03 -14.51
C ARG A 191 18.63 10.75 -13.85
N LEU A 192 17.80 9.99 -14.56
CA LEU A 192 16.57 9.45 -13.98
C LEU A 192 16.94 8.28 -13.07
N ASP A 193 16.42 8.28 -11.86
CA ASP A 193 16.70 7.29 -10.83
C ASP A 193 15.39 6.85 -10.14
N PHE A 194 15.47 5.86 -9.26
CA PHE A 194 14.38 5.44 -8.40
C PHE A 194 14.80 5.38 -6.93
N GLU A 195 13.84 5.58 -6.03
CA GLU A 195 14.02 5.40 -4.59
C GLU A 195 13.10 4.26 -4.14
N LEU A 196 13.68 3.24 -3.48
CA LEU A 196 12.92 2.15 -2.89
C LEU A 196 12.49 2.54 -1.49
N GLU A 197 11.17 2.64 -1.29
CA GLU A 197 10.58 3.16 -0.06
C GLU A 197 9.39 2.32 0.42
N MET A 198 8.95 2.59 1.65
CA MET A 198 7.70 2.11 2.21
C MET A 198 6.84 3.30 2.65
N GLY A 199 5.61 3.36 2.13
CA GLY A 199 4.61 4.33 2.56
C GLY A 199 3.67 3.77 3.63
N ILE A 200 3.22 4.62 4.54
CA ILE A 200 2.15 4.31 5.48
C ILE A 200 0.97 5.26 5.29
N PHE A 201 -0.24 4.75 5.35
CA PHE A 201 -1.45 5.57 5.34
C PHE A 201 -1.85 5.93 6.77
N ILE A 202 -2.03 7.22 7.01
CA ILE A 202 -2.50 7.72 8.30
C ILE A 202 -4.03 7.66 8.33
N GLY A 203 -4.54 6.84 9.25
CA GLY A 203 -5.98 6.60 9.39
C GLY A 203 -6.70 7.66 10.22
N ARG A 204 -6.28 7.84 11.48
CA ARG A 204 -6.81 8.88 12.38
C ARG A 204 -5.73 9.93 12.58
N GLY A 205 -6.12 11.20 12.55
CA GLY A 205 -5.23 12.31 12.88
C GLY A 205 -4.87 12.35 14.36
N ASN A 206 -4.07 13.34 14.73
CA ASN A 206 -3.75 13.62 16.14
C ASN A 206 -5.03 14.02 16.91
N GLU A 207 -5.04 13.76 18.21
CA GLU A 207 -6.05 14.28 19.15
C GLU A 207 -5.81 15.77 19.45
#